data_AF-A0AAW6BBT7-F1
#
_entry.id   AF-A0AAW6BBT7-F1
#
_cell.length_a   1.000
_cell.length_b   1.000
_cell.length_c   1.000
_cell.angle_alpha   90.00
_cell.angle_beta   90.00
_cell.angle_gamma   90.00
#
_symmetry.space_group_name_H-M   'P 1'
#
loop_
_entity.id
_entity.type
_entity.pdbx_description
1 polymer ?
#
loop_
_entity_poly.entity_id
_entity_poly.type
_entity_poly.pdbx_seq_one_letter_code
_entity_poly.pdbx_strand_id
1 'polypeptide(L)'
;MKKNLRIVSIAAAALLAVAPVAASAVSTVSAADATTTTTATTTTNKPTVDLTGAGAVTNADKTVTVTPNFTLTAAVAKDKNVIASATLQGTITASLNGTSVTANVIDAAKDVTLKSNTGYTTIYKYDGKTIENNLGKWNEAAGDVYVKAGNDYQVELTGVGFSFGSANANKEVSLKLPANVTVTDAAGTPFKDNKVKLDQYGNVTNLTFTVKGIKAYDATNTSAVQFYNTNSGLIESKATYITLADNDGNLNVNTLFDGLKKQYKAVQLQNGELKDVNVTTTAADLTAELEKAGIKVNAAGDFEAPASFTATLTAKSTVNGKVATLPVTVTVPNGKVVPSQSKTIMHNAYFYDKDAKRVGTDKVTRYNTVTVATSTTTINGKAYYEVVENGKATGKFINADNIDGTKRTLKHNAYVYKSSKKRANKVVLKKGTEVTTYGGSYTFKNGKQYYKIGNNTDKTYVKASNF
;
A
#
# COMPACT_ATOMS: atom_id res chain seq x y z
N MET A 1 38.62 -44.33 14.96
CA MET A 1 38.49 -42.87 15.21
C MET A 1 37.89 -42.22 13.97
N LYS A 2 36.57 -42.00 13.94
CA LYS A 2 35.87 -41.31 12.83
C LYS A 2 35.30 -39.99 13.36
N LYS A 3 35.79 -38.87 12.83
CA LYS A 3 35.30 -37.51 13.11
C LYS A 3 34.09 -37.25 12.20
N ASN A 4 32.90 -37.15 12.78
CA ASN A 4 31.72 -36.65 12.08
C ASN A 4 31.54 -35.18 12.43
N LEU A 5 32.00 -34.31 11.53
CA LEU A 5 31.77 -32.87 11.58
C LEU A 5 30.32 -32.63 11.11
N ARG A 6 29.40 -32.41 12.05
CA ARG A 6 28.05 -31.94 11.74
C ARG A 6 28.10 -30.42 11.57
N ILE A 7 28.12 -29.97 10.32
CA ILE A 7 27.81 -28.58 9.97
C ILE A 7 26.30 -28.43 10.16
N VAL A 8 25.90 -27.79 11.25
CA VAL A 8 24.51 -27.39 11.46
C VAL A 8 24.33 -26.02 10.80
N SER A 9 23.84 -26.02 9.56
CA SER A 9 23.34 -24.81 8.91
C SER A 9 22.00 -24.44 9.57
N ILE A 10 22.02 -23.36 10.36
CA ILE A 10 20.82 -22.77 10.94
C ILE A 10 20.33 -21.69 9.99
N ALA A 11 19.56 -22.09 8.97
CA ALA A 11 18.75 -21.17 8.20
C ALA A 11 17.52 -20.80 9.05
N ALA A 12 17.66 -19.80 9.92
CA ALA A 12 16.54 -19.20 10.61
C ALA A 12 15.82 -18.26 9.64
N ALA A 13 14.76 -18.74 9.00
CA ALA A 13 13.83 -17.91 8.24
C ALA A 13 13.12 -16.95 9.21
N ALA A 14 13.63 -15.73 9.34
CA ALA A 14 12.95 -14.66 10.05
C ALA A 14 11.78 -14.18 9.18
N LEU A 15 10.56 -14.59 9.56
CA LEU A 15 9.32 -14.12 8.97
C LEU A 15 9.12 -12.64 9.36
N LEU A 16 9.72 -11.71 8.62
CA LEU A 16 9.40 -10.29 8.75
C LEU A 16 7.96 -10.08 8.27
N ALA A 17 7.10 -9.73 9.24
CA ALA A 17 5.82 -9.10 8.97
C ALA A 17 6.11 -7.71 8.40
N VAL A 18 6.08 -7.60 7.07
CA VAL A 18 5.96 -6.30 6.38
C VAL A 18 4.59 -5.76 6.76
N ALA A 19 4.56 -4.65 7.49
CA ALA A 19 3.34 -3.93 7.77
C ALA A 19 2.68 -3.55 6.43
N PRO A 20 1.36 -3.68 6.27
CA PRO A 20 0.68 -3.22 5.07
C PRO A 20 0.96 -1.72 4.91
N VAL A 21 1.66 -1.37 3.83
CA VAL A 21 1.68 0.00 3.32
C VAL A 21 0.23 0.36 3.06
N ALA A 22 -0.26 1.39 3.74
CA ALA A 22 -1.62 1.89 3.57
C ALA A 22 -1.87 2.08 2.06
N ALA A 23 -2.66 1.18 1.49
CA ALA A 23 -3.21 1.36 0.17
C ALA A 23 -4.08 2.63 0.25
N SER A 24 -3.70 3.65 -0.52
CA SER A 24 -4.59 4.76 -0.83
C SER A 24 -5.95 4.18 -1.17
N ALA A 25 -7.00 4.61 -0.45
CA ALA A 25 -8.34 4.05 -0.48
C ALA A 25 -8.78 3.68 -1.91
N VAL A 26 -8.65 2.40 -2.25
CA VAL A 26 -9.28 1.83 -3.43
C VAL A 26 -10.74 1.67 -3.07
N SER A 27 -11.62 2.40 -3.76
CA SER A 27 -13.06 2.33 -3.56
C SER A 27 -13.53 0.87 -3.54
N THR A 28 -13.80 0.38 -2.34
CA THR A 28 -14.48 -0.89 -2.13
C THR A 28 -15.92 -0.71 -2.63
N VAL A 29 -16.32 -1.61 -3.53
CA VAL A 29 -17.69 -1.75 -4.04
C VAL A 29 -18.65 -1.65 -2.85
N SER A 30 -19.39 -0.54 -2.79
CA SER A 30 -20.38 -0.32 -1.74
C SER A 30 -21.57 -1.23 -2.06
N ALA A 31 -21.71 -2.30 -1.28
CA ALA A 31 -22.98 -2.98 -1.14
C ALA A 31 -23.92 -1.98 -0.46
N ALA A 32 -25.03 -1.65 -1.12
CA ALA A 32 -26.02 -0.70 -0.63
C ALA A 32 -26.51 -1.12 0.77
N ASP A 33 -26.23 -0.28 1.77
CA ASP A 33 -26.82 -0.39 3.09
C ASP A 33 -28.16 0.37 3.06
N ALA A 34 -29.22 -0.33 3.43
CA ALA A 34 -30.58 0.19 3.42
C ALA A 34 -30.78 1.12 4.64
N THR A 35 -30.50 2.42 4.48
CA THR A 35 -30.91 3.43 5.46
C THR A 35 -31.66 4.58 4.78
N THR A 36 -32.88 4.75 5.25
CA THR A 36 -33.90 5.71 4.83
C THR A 36 -33.36 7.14 4.80
N THR A 37 -33.28 7.71 3.60
CA THR A 37 -33.04 9.15 3.41
C THR A 37 -34.25 9.78 2.73
N THR A 38 -34.78 10.82 3.36
CA THR A 38 -35.99 11.56 3.01
C THR A 38 -36.00 12.03 1.56
N THR A 39 -37.00 11.57 0.81
CA THR A 39 -37.32 11.98 -0.55
C THR A 39 -37.84 13.42 -0.56
N ALA A 40 -37.04 14.34 -1.12
CA ALA A 40 -37.55 15.63 -1.59
C ALA A 40 -38.05 15.45 -3.03
N THR A 41 -39.36 15.36 -3.18
CA THR A 41 -40.06 15.26 -4.46
C THR A 41 -39.98 16.60 -5.19
N THR A 42 -39.15 16.70 -6.24
CA THR A 42 -39.27 17.77 -7.24
C THR A 42 -39.36 17.13 -8.64
N THR A 43 -40.46 17.45 -9.30
CA THR A 43 -40.86 16.96 -10.60
C THR A 43 -40.06 17.66 -11.70
N THR A 44 -38.91 17.09 -12.07
CA THR A 44 -38.26 17.09 -13.40
C THR A 44 -37.00 16.22 -13.28
N ASN A 45 -37.04 14.98 -13.78
CA ASN A 45 -35.96 14.00 -13.62
C ASN A 45 -34.70 14.36 -14.45
N LYS A 46 -33.96 15.39 -14.02
CA LYS A 46 -32.62 15.71 -14.50
C LYS A 46 -31.66 15.69 -13.31
N PRO A 47 -30.50 15.00 -13.42
CA PRO A 47 -29.56 14.88 -12.31
C PRO A 47 -29.02 16.26 -11.95
N THR A 48 -29.49 16.81 -10.83
CA THR A 48 -29.08 18.12 -10.34
C THR A 48 -28.28 17.93 -9.05
N VAL A 49 -27.09 18.53 -9.00
CA VAL A 49 -26.23 18.53 -7.81
C VAL A 49 -26.38 19.87 -7.11
N ASP A 50 -26.89 19.86 -5.87
CA ASP A 50 -27.16 21.07 -5.10
C ASP A 50 -25.98 21.44 -4.18
N LEU A 51 -25.27 22.50 -4.52
CA LEU A 51 -24.13 23.08 -3.78
C LEU A 51 -24.49 24.42 -3.10
N THR A 52 -25.78 24.73 -2.92
CA THR A 52 -26.22 25.99 -2.28
C THR A 52 -25.62 26.22 -0.89
N GLY A 53 -25.29 25.14 -0.16
CA GLY A 53 -24.63 25.19 1.14
C GLY A 53 -23.10 25.36 1.11
N ALA A 54 -22.45 25.37 -0.06
CA ALA A 54 -20.99 25.42 -0.20
C ALA A 54 -20.38 26.85 -0.15
N GLY A 55 -21.24 27.87 -0.03
CA GLY A 55 -20.81 29.27 0.04
C GLY A 55 -20.51 29.92 -1.31
N ALA A 56 -19.98 31.14 -1.27
CA ALA A 56 -19.69 31.92 -2.48
C ALA A 56 -18.40 31.45 -3.15
N VAL A 57 -18.44 31.38 -4.48
CA VAL A 57 -17.25 31.22 -5.33
C VAL A 57 -16.43 32.51 -5.25
N THR A 58 -15.20 32.41 -4.73
CA THR A 58 -14.24 33.52 -4.66
C THR A 58 -13.30 33.49 -5.86
N ASN A 59 -12.58 34.59 -6.13
CA ASN A 59 -11.65 34.65 -7.26
C ASN A 59 -10.47 33.67 -7.16
N ALA A 60 -10.04 33.30 -5.96
CA ALA A 60 -9.02 32.27 -5.75
C ALA A 60 -9.59 30.85 -5.94
N ASP A 61 -10.88 30.66 -5.67
CA ASP A 61 -11.57 29.36 -5.62
C ASP A 61 -12.62 29.18 -6.73
N LYS A 62 -12.43 29.79 -7.92
CA LYS A 62 -13.33 29.60 -9.08
C LYS A 62 -13.38 28.16 -9.62
N THR A 63 -12.89 27.18 -8.87
CA THR A 63 -12.73 25.81 -9.29
C THR A 63 -13.64 24.90 -8.47
N VAL A 64 -14.57 24.25 -9.14
CA VAL A 64 -15.38 23.17 -8.56
C VAL A 64 -14.77 21.86 -9.01
N THR A 65 -14.43 21.00 -8.07
CA THR A 65 -13.95 19.65 -8.41
C THR A 65 -15.16 18.78 -8.69
N VAL A 66 -15.27 18.23 -9.90
CA VAL A 66 -16.37 17.34 -10.29
C VAL A 66 -15.82 15.97 -10.63
N THR A 67 -16.29 14.94 -9.94
CA THR A 67 -15.85 13.55 -10.08
C THR A 67 -17.05 12.65 -10.37
N PRO A 68 -17.31 12.35 -11.65
CA PRO A 68 -18.20 11.27 -12.03
C PRO A 68 -17.56 9.91 -11.69
N ASN A 69 -18.35 8.99 -11.16
CA ASN A 69 -17.92 7.62 -10.86
C ASN A 69 -18.98 6.65 -11.37
N PHE A 70 -18.60 5.78 -12.32
CA PHE A 70 -19.47 4.77 -12.89
C PHE A 70 -18.89 3.37 -12.68
N THR A 71 -19.76 2.45 -12.33
CA THR A 71 -19.45 1.03 -12.24
C THR A 71 -20.32 0.26 -13.23
N LEU A 72 -19.71 -0.67 -13.94
CA LEU A 72 -20.38 -1.51 -14.91
C LEU A 72 -20.07 -2.97 -14.62
N THR A 73 -21.09 -3.78 -14.40
CA THR A 73 -20.94 -5.23 -14.37
C THR A 73 -21.05 -5.78 -15.78
N ALA A 74 -20.30 -6.85 -16.07
CA ALA A 74 -20.40 -7.56 -17.33
C ALA A 74 -21.62 -8.49 -17.31
N ALA A 75 -22.19 -8.71 -18.49
CA ALA A 75 -23.18 -9.76 -18.68
C ALA A 75 -22.47 -11.12 -18.76
N VAL A 76 -23.13 -12.16 -18.25
CA VAL A 76 -22.64 -13.54 -18.32
C VAL A 76 -23.61 -14.36 -19.16
N ALA A 77 -23.10 -15.08 -20.15
CA ALA A 77 -23.88 -15.93 -21.02
C ALA A 77 -23.37 -17.37 -21.01
N LYS A 78 -24.29 -18.31 -21.23
CA LYS A 78 -24.01 -19.73 -21.42
C LYS A 78 -24.93 -20.24 -22.52
N ASP A 79 -24.38 -21.02 -23.46
CA ASP A 79 -25.13 -21.62 -24.57
C ASP A 79 -25.95 -20.57 -25.35
N LYS A 80 -25.35 -19.41 -25.63
CA LYS A 80 -25.96 -18.22 -26.28
C LYS A 80 -27.12 -17.57 -25.51
N ASN A 81 -27.33 -17.93 -24.26
CA ASN A 81 -28.35 -17.33 -23.39
C ASN A 81 -27.69 -16.51 -22.27
N VAL A 82 -28.18 -15.30 -22.03
CA VAL A 82 -27.67 -14.43 -20.96
C VAL A 82 -28.27 -14.87 -19.62
N ILE A 83 -27.42 -15.35 -18.73
CA ILE A 83 -27.80 -15.86 -17.39
C ILE A 83 -27.62 -14.81 -16.29
N ALA A 84 -26.83 -13.77 -16.54
CA ALA A 84 -26.73 -12.59 -15.68
C ALA A 84 -26.62 -11.34 -16.56
N SER A 85 -27.48 -10.36 -16.33
CA SER A 85 -27.47 -9.10 -17.06
C SER A 85 -26.39 -8.17 -16.53
N ALA A 86 -25.84 -7.34 -17.41
CA ALA A 86 -25.01 -6.22 -17.01
C ALA A 86 -25.82 -5.17 -16.25
N THR A 87 -25.17 -4.49 -15.32
CA THR A 87 -25.75 -3.40 -14.53
C THR A 87 -24.81 -2.21 -14.58
N LEU A 88 -25.37 -1.05 -14.90
CA LEU A 88 -24.68 0.23 -14.83
C LEU A 88 -25.14 0.95 -13.57
N GLN A 89 -24.20 1.44 -12.78
CA GLN A 89 -24.46 2.36 -11.67
C GLN A 89 -23.54 3.56 -11.81
N GLY A 90 -23.95 4.70 -11.26
CA GLY A 90 -23.15 5.91 -11.42
C GLY A 90 -23.58 7.05 -10.53
N THR A 91 -22.59 7.84 -10.13
CA THR A 91 -22.77 9.06 -9.33
C THR A 91 -21.96 10.21 -9.92
N ILE A 92 -22.38 11.43 -9.66
CA ILE A 92 -21.54 12.63 -9.84
C ILE A 92 -21.36 13.27 -8.47
N THR A 93 -20.10 13.42 -8.05
CA THR A 93 -19.75 14.18 -6.85
C THR A 93 -19.16 15.51 -7.26
N ALA A 94 -19.65 16.62 -6.70
CA ALA A 94 -19.03 17.92 -6.85
C ALA A 94 -18.62 18.48 -5.50
N SER A 95 -17.47 19.16 -5.47
CA SER A 95 -16.90 19.76 -4.28
C SER A 95 -16.50 21.20 -4.51
N LEU A 96 -16.94 22.08 -3.62
CA LEU A 96 -16.64 23.51 -3.57
C LEU A 96 -16.36 23.90 -2.11
N ASN A 97 -15.27 24.62 -1.85
CA ASN A 97 -14.88 25.10 -0.52
C ASN A 97 -14.86 24.01 0.58
N GLY A 98 -14.53 22.76 0.22
CA GLY A 98 -14.52 21.62 1.14
C GLY A 98 -15.89 20.97 1.39
N THR A 99 -16.98 21.57 0.90
CA THR A 99 -18.31 20.95 0.88
C THR A 99 -18.45 20.07 -0.35
N SER A 100 -18.84 18.81 -0.16
CA SER A 100 -19.04 17.85 -1.25
C SER A 100 -20.47 17.33 -1.28
N VAL A 101 -21.05 17.25 -2.47
CA VAL A 101 -22.41 16.73 -2.70
C VAL A 101 -22.36 15.69 -3.80
N THR A 102 -23.01 14.56 -3.57
CA THR A 102 -23.06 13.42 -4.49
C THR A 102 -24.49 13.19 -4.94
N ALA A 103 -24.71 13.18 -6.26
CA ALA A 103 -25.98 12.80 -6.87
C ALA A 103 -25.85 11.41 -7.51
N ASN A 104 -26.82 10.53 -7.26
CA ASN A 104 -26.97 9.31 -8.04
C ASN A 104 -27.59 9.69 -9.38
N VAL A 105 -26.91 9.32 -10.46
CA VAL A 105 -27.21 9.81 -11.81
C VAL A 105 -27.72 8.72 -12.73
N ILE A 106 -27.74 7.46 -12.32
CA ILE A 106 -28.31 6.38 -13.15
C ILE A 106 -29.78 6.13 -12.81
N ASP A 107 -30.16 6.19 -11.53
CA ASP A 107 -31.58 6.08 -11.14
C ASP A 107 -32.37 7.38 -11.43
N ALA A 108 -31.67 8.52 -11.50
CA ALA A 108 -32.27 9.84 -11.71
C ALA A 108 -32.20 10.35 -13.16
N ALA A 109 -31.27 9.86 -14.00
CA ALA A 109 -31.14 10.35 -15.37
C ALA A 109 -32.19 9.72 -16.28
N LYS A 110 -33.06 10.59 -16.80
CA LYS A 110 -33.86 10.27 -17.98
C LYS A 110 -33.04 10.27 -19.28
N ASP A 111 -31.80 10.76 -19.27
CA ASP A 111 -30.99 10.94 -20.48
C ASP A 111 -29.57 10.35 -20.36
N VAL A 112 -29.45 9.01 -20.36
CA VAL A 112 -28.16 8.30 -20.30
C VAL A 112 -27.96 7.43 -21.54
N THR A 113 -26.74 7.44 -22.09
CA THR A 113 -26.32 6.54 -23.15
C THR A 113 -25.03 5.81 -22.76
N LEU A 114 -25.05 4.48 -22.85
CA LEU A 114 -23.88 3.61 -22.71
C LEU A 114 -23.49 3.08 -24.10
N LYS A 115 -22.23 3.26 -24.47
CA LYS A 115 -21.66 2.82 -25.75
C LYS A 115 -20.37 2.02 -25.52
N SER A 116 -20.04 1.14 -26.45
CA SER A 116 -18.69 0.54 -26.51
C SER A 116 -17.65 1.59 -26.95
N ASN A 117 -16.45 1.58 -26.37
CA ASN A 117 -15.37 2.49 -26.79
C ASN A 117 -14.81 2.19 -28.19
N THR A 118 -15.08 1.00 -28.74
CA THR A 118 -14.71 0.63 -30.11
C THR A 118 -15.69 1.15 -31.17
N GLY A 119 -16.59 2.06 -30.80
CA GLY A 119 -17.32 2.92 -31.73
C GLY A 119 -18.60 2.32 -32.33
N TYR A 120 -19.00 1.10 -31.95
CA TYR A 120 -20.20 0.48 -32.52
C TYR A 120 -21.09 -0.17 -31.45
N THR A 121 -22.39 0.10 -31.58
CA THR A 121 -23.54 -0.31 -30.74
C THR A 121 -23.85 0.57 -29.52
N THR A 122 -25.05 1.15 -29.54
CA THR A 122 -25.74 1.66 -28.34
C THR A 122 -26.11 0.44 -27.50
N ILE A 123 -25.60 0.37 -26.27
CA ILE A 123 -25.85 -0.75 -25.36
C ILE A 123 -27.07 -0.45 -24.50
N TYR A 124 -27.10 0.75 -23.96
CA TYR A 124 -28.22 1.27 -23.21
C TYR A 124 -28.44 2.71 -23.66
N LYS A 125 -29.68 3.07 -23.93
CA LYS A 125 -30.09 4.46 -24.13
C LYS A 125 -31.45 4.66 -23.50
N TYR A 126 -31.54 5.70 -22.69
CA TYR A 126 -32.81 6.27 -22.27
C TYR A 126 -32.73 7.78 -22.55
N ASP A 127 -33.73 8.33 -23.24
CA ASP A 127 -33.85 9.76 -23.58
C ASP A 127 -35.13 10.39 -23.01
N GLY A 128 -35.64 9.81 -21.93
CA GLY A 128 -36.87 10.20 -21.25
C GLY A 128 -38.14 9.70 -21.92
N LYS A 129 -38.06 9.22 -23.17
CA LYS A 129 -39.21 8.73 -23.95
C LYS A 129 -39.04 7.28 -24.40
N THR A 130 -37.85 6.93 -24.90
CA THR A 130 -37.55 5.63 -25.49
C THR A 130 -36.45 4.93 -24.72
N ILE A 131 -36.58 3.61 -24.55
CA ILE A 131 -35.57 2.77 -23.90
C ILE A 131 -35.05 1.77 -24.92
N GLU A 132 -33.76 1.87 -25.23
CA GLU A 132 -32.98 0.80 -25.84
C GLU A 132 -32.15 0.14 -24.75
N ASN A 133 -32.40 -1.15 -24.46
CA ASN A 133 -31.69 -1.87 -23.41
C ASN A 133 -31.19 -3.22 -23.93
N ASN A 134 -29.88 -3.32 -24.09
CA ASN A 134 -29.17 -4.52 -24.53
C ASN A 134 -28.26 -5.08 -23.41
N LEU A 135 -28.35 -4.58 -22.17
CA LEU A 135 -27.53 -5.00 -21.03
C LEU A 135 -27.72 -6.49 -20.67
N GLY A 136 -28.89 -7.05 -20.95
CA GLY A 136 -29.22 -8.46 -20.71
C GLY A 136 -29.39 -9.29 -21.97
N LYS A 137 -28.94 -8.81 -23.14
CA LYS A 137 -29.18 -9.47 -24.42
C LYS A 137 -27.94 -10.14 -24.99
N TRP A 138 -28.17 -11.20 -25.74
CA TRP A 138 -27.17 -11.81 -26.61
C TRP A 138 -27.06 -11.00 -27.91
N ASN A 139 -25.84 -10.78 -28.38
CA ASN A 139 -25.56 -10.14 -29.66
C ASN A 139 -25.22 -11.21 -30.71
N GLU A 140 -26.20 -11.56 -31.54
CA GLU A 140 -26.02 -12.57 -32.59
C GLU A 140 -24.95 -12.18 -33.63
N ALA A 141 -24.82 -10.89 -33.95
CA ALA A 141 -23.85 -10.43 -34.92
C ALA A 141 -22.40 -10.57 -34.41
N ALA A 142 -22.20 -10.36 -33.11
CA ALA A 142 -20.89 -10.53 -32.47
C ALA A 142 -20.64 -11.96 -31.96
N GLY A 143 -21.69 -12.79 -31.85
CA GLY A 143 -21.62 -14.09 -31.21
C GLY A 143 -21.23 -14.02 -29.73
N ASP A 144 -21.60 -12.95 -29.03
CA ASP A 144 -21.21 -12.67 -27.65
C ASP A 144 -22.24 -11.76 -26.94
N VAL A 145 -22.03 -11.40 -25.68
CA VAL A 145 -22.82 -10.38 -24.96
C VAL A 145 -22.44 -8.95 -25.37
N TYR A 146 -23.39 -8.00 -25.26
CA TYR A 146 -23.11 -6.58 -25.51
C TYR A 146 -22.13 -5.96 -24.50
N VAL A 147 -22.14 -6.45 -23.25
CA VAL A 147 -21.25 -5.97 -22.19
C VAL A 147 -20.35 -7.09 -21.70
N LYS A 148 -19.19 -7.23 -22.35
CA LYS A 148 -18.15 -8.20 -22.01
C LYS A 148 -17.19 -7.70 -20.94
N ALA A 149 -16.81 -8.58 -20.03
CA ALA A 149 -15.80 -8.30 -19.00
C ALA A 149 -14.44 -7.95 -19.61
N GLY A 150 -13.75 -6.97 -19.02
CA GLY A 150 -12.44 -6.49 -19.45
C GLY A 150 -12.46 -5.45 -20.57
N ASN A 151 -13.58 -5.30 -21.28
CA ASN A 151 -13.74 -4.27 -22.29
C ASN A 151 -13.98 -2.89 -21.66
N ASP A 152 -13.64 -1.85 -22.44
CA ASP A 152 -13.83 -0.45 -22.07
C ASP A 152 -15.08 0.13 -22.74
N TYR A 153 -15.83 0.91 -21.96
CA TYR A 153 -17.08 1.56 -22.35
C TYR A 153 -17.05 3.06 -22.09
N GLN A 154 -18.04 3.74 -22.65
CA GLN A 154 -18.26 5.17 -22.48
C GLN A 154 -19.70 5.40 -22.04
N VAL A 155 -19.87 6.27 -21.04
CA VAL A 155 -21.17 6.77 -20.62
C VAL A 155 -21.27 8.24 -21.02
N GLU A 156 -22.39 8.59 -21.63
CA GLU A 156 -22.82 9.95 -21.91
C GLU A 156 -24.05 10.23 -21.04
N LEU A 157 -23.95 11.21 -20.14
CA LEU A 157 -25.06 11.72 -19.35
C LEU A 157 -25.39 13.11 -19.82
N THR A 158 -26.61 13.31 -20.29
CA THR A 158 -27.08 14.64 -20.68
C THR A 158 -28.07 15.18 -19.66
N GLY A 159 -28.29 16.49 -19.66
CA GLY A 159 -29.22 17.12 -18.73
C GLY A 159 -28.67 17.31 -17.32
N VAL A 160 -27.36 17.16 -17.09
CA VAL A 160 -26.77 17.37 -15.76
C VAL A 160 -26.84 18.86 -15.41
N GLY A 161 -27.23 19.15 -14.16
CA GLY A 161 -27.28 20.51 -13.63
C GLY A 161 -26.55 20.65 -12.29
N PHE A 162 -26.14 21.87 -11.99
CA PHE A 162 -25.59 22.26 -10.69
C PHE A 162 -26.29 23.52 -10.19
N SER A 163 -26.65 23.54 -8.91
CA SER A 163 -27.14 24.72 -8.23
C SER A 163 -26.08 25.22 -7.26
N PHE A 164 -25.58 26.45 -7.45
CA PHE A 164 -24.60 27.07 -6.55
C PHE A 164 -25.24 28.14 -5.64
N GLY A 165 -26.54 28.34 -5.76
CA GLY A 165 -27.30 29.34 -5.00
C GLY A 165 -27.10 30.79 -5.48
N SER A 166 -28.02 31.65 -5.06
CA SER A 166 -28.12 33.04 -5.51
C SER A 166 -26.90 33.91 -5.18
N ALA A 167 -26.11 33.54 -4.15
CA ALA A 167 -24.83 34.18 -3.83
C ALA A 167 -23.79 34.06 -4.98
N ASN A 168 -24.03 33.14 -5.92
CA ASN A 168 -23.21 32.88 -7.09
C ASN A 168 -23.91 33.26 -8.41
N ALA A 169 -25.04 33.96 -8.35
CA ALA A 169 -25.77 34.42 -9.52
C ALA A 169 -24.89 35.19 -10.52
N ASN A 170 -25.05 34.88 -11.80
CA ASN A 170 -24.34 35.50 -12.94
C ASN A 170 -22.80 35.37 -12.91
N LYS A 171 -22.22 34.60 -11.98
CA LYS A 171 -20.78 34.34 -11.93
C LYS A 171 -20.37 33.26 -12.92
N GLU A 172 -19.08 33.20 -13.18
CA GLU A 172 -18.44 32.11 -13.93
C GLU A 172 -17.70 31.17 -12.97
N VAL A 173 -17.81 29.88 -13.23
CA VAL A 173 -17.19 28.81 -12.46
C VAL A 173 -16.45 27.86 -13.39
N SER A 174 -15.26 27.44 -13.01
CA SER A 174 -14.45 26.44 -13.71
C SER A 174 -14.69 25.05 -13.13
N LEU A 175 -14.97 24.08 -13.99
CA LEU A 175 -15.10 22.68 -13.61
C LEU A 175 -13.74 21.97 -13.75
N LYS A 176 -13.19 21.53 -12.61
CA LYS A 176 -12.01 20.65 -12.59
C LYS A 176 -12.47 19.20 -12.73
N LEU A 177 -12.07 18.60 -13.84
CA LEU A 177 -12.51 17.27 -14.28
C LEU A 177 -11.34 16.28 -14.33
N PRO A 178 -11.58 14.97 -14.12
CA PRO A 178 -10.62 13.94 -14.44
C PRO A 178 -10.29 13.91 -15.94
N ALA A 179 -9.09 13.42 -16.30
CA ALA A 179 -8.62 13.42 -17.70
C ALA A 179 -9.50 12.60 -18.67
N ASN A 180 -10.25 11.62 -18.17
CA ASN A 180 -11.14 10.78 -18.96
C ASN A 180 -12.58 11.34 -19.08
N VAL A 181 -12.82 12.56 -18.62
CA VAL A 181 -14.14 13.20 -18.59
C VAL A 181 -14.13 14.47 -19.42
N THR A 182 -15.13 14.63 -20.27
CA THR A 182 -15.39 15.87 -21.01
C THR A 182 -16.78 16.39 -20.71
N VAL A 183 -16.93 17.73 -20.71
CA VAL A 183 -18.23 18.39 -20.51
C VAL A 183 -18.51 19.31 -21.69
N THR A 184 -19.71 19.20 -22.25
CA THR A 184 -20.22 20.07 -23.32
C THR A 184 -21.57 20.64 -22.95
N ASP A 185 -22.00 21.66 -23.70
CA ASP A 185 -23.39 22.11 -23.65
C ASP A 185 -24.35 21.10 -24.30
N ALA A 186 -25.64 21.43 -24.32
CA ALA A 186 -26.69 20.61 -24.94
C ALA A 186 -26.54 20.45 -26.46
N ALA A 187 -25.82 21.34 -27.14
CA ALA A 187 -25.53 21.27 -28.57
C ALA A 187 -24.24 20.47 -28.89
N GLY A 188 -23.51 20.02 -27.85
CA GLY A 188 -22.24 19.31 -28.01
C GLY A 188 -21.02 20.23 -28.10
N THR A 189 -21.16 21.53 -27.83
CA THR A 189 -20.05 22.49 -27.86
C THR A 189 -19.23 22.39 -26.57
N PRO A 190 -17.89 22.22 -26.67
CA PRO A 190 -17.02 22.26 -25.50
C PRO A 190 -16.96 23.64 -24.84
N PHE A 191 -16.91 23.68 -23.51
CA PHE A 191 -16.68 24.91 -22.77
C PHE A 191 -15.19 25.29 -22.78
N LYS A 192 -14.89 26.54 -23.12
CA LYS A 192 -13.52 27.06 -23.01
C LYS A 192 -13.04 27.00 -21.56
N ASP A 193 -11.87 26.39 -21.33
CA ASP A 193 -11.28 26.16 -20.01
C ASP A 193 -12.23 25.47 -19.00
N ASN A 194 -13.21 24.69 -19.47
CA ASN A 194 -14.29 24.11 -18.67
C ASN A 194 -15.04 25.15 -17.81
N LYS A 195 -15.13 26.39 -18.28
CA LYS A 195 -15.83 27.48 -17.58
C LYS A 195 -17.29 27.52 -17.99
N VAL A 196 -18.16 27.56 -16.99
CA VAL A 196 -19.61 27.66 -17.15
C VAL A 196 -20.11 28.95 -16.51
N LYS A 197 -21.02 29.64 -17.21
CA LYS A 197 -21.69 30.83 -16.68
C LYS A 197 -22.97 30.40 -15.96
N LEU A 198 -23.13 30.89 -14.74
CA LEU A 198 -24.33 30.65 -13.93
C LEU A 198 -25.44 31.63 -14.29
N ASP A 199 -26.68 31.19 -14.18
CA ASP A 199 -27.87 32.02 -14.38
C ASP A 199 -28.09 33.02 -13.22
N GLN A 200 -29.18 33.78 -13.30
CA GLN A 200 -29.57 34.76 -12.28
C GLN A 200 -29.86 34.17 -10.89
N TYR A 201 -29.99 32.85 -10.79
CA TYR A 201 -30.23 32.11 -9.56
C TYR A 201 -28.98 31.35 -9.09
N GLY A 202 -27.90 31.39 -9.85
CA GLY A 202 -26.66 30.65 -9.56
C GLY A 202 -26.67 29.21 -10.06
N ASN A 203 -27.50 28.87 -11.04
CA ASN A 203 -27.59 27.53 -11.60
C ASN A 203 -26.89 27.42 -12.95
N VAL A 204 -26.49 26.20 -13.29
CA VAL A 204 -26.16 25.77 -14.65
C VAL A 204 -26.90 24.46 -14.93
N THR A 205 -27.44 24.30 -16.13
CA THR A 205 -28.26 23.12 -16.49
C THR A 205 -27.92 22.64 -17.89
N ASN A 206 -28.42 21.46 -18.25
CA ASN A 206 -28.27 20.85 -19.58
C ASN A 206 -26.81 20.64 -20.00
N LEU A 207 -25.96 20.30 -19.03
CA LEU A 207 -24.60 19.85 -19.29
C LEU A 207 -24.62 18.40 -19.74
N THR A 208 -23.70 18.09 -20.67
CA THR A 208 -23.45 16.73 -21.14
C THR A 208 -22.08 16.28 -20.66
N PHE A 209 -22.07 15.24 -19.82
CA PHE A 209 -20.86 14.60 -19.33
C PHE A 209 -20.58 13.34 -20.14
N THR A 210 -19.38 13.26 -20.69
CA THR A 210 -18.92 12.06 -21.38
C THR A 210 -17.74 11.49 -20.62
N VAL A 211 -17.91 10.26 -20.12
CA VAL A 211 -16.91 9.54 -19.32
C VAL A 211 -16.43 8.33 -20.10
N LYS A 212 -15.13 8.31 -20.41
CA LYS A 212 -14.48 7.23 -21.16
C LYS A 212 -13.72 6.29 -20.21
N GLY A 213 -13.42 5.08 -20.71
CA GLY A 213 -12.58 4.10 -20.01
C GLY A 213 -13.28 3.39 -18.84
N ILE A 214 -14.61 3.26 -18.90
CA ILE A 214 -15.37 2.51 -17.89
C ILE A 214 -15.17 1.03 -18.18
N LYS A 215 -14.52 0.29 -17.28
CA LYS A 215 -14.32 -1.15 -17.43
C LYS A 215 -15.51 -1.94 -16.91
N ALA A 216 -15.98 -2.91 -17.70
CA ALA A 216 -16.96 -3.88 -17.23
C ALA A 216 -16.27 -5.04 -16.50
N TYR A 217 -16.83 -5.44 -15.35
CA TYR A 217 -16.31 -6.56 -14.55
C TYR A 217 -17.39 -7.63 -14.34
N ASP A 218 -17.01 -8.89 -14.51
CA ASP A 218 -17.82 -10.05 -14.15
C ASP A 218 -17.87 -10.20 -12.63
N ALA A 219 -19.00 -9.84 -12.04
CA ALA A 219 -19.25 -9.93 -10.60
C ALA A 219 -19.44 -11.38 -10.13
N THR A 220 -19.71 -12.33 -11.03
CA THR A 220 -19.90 -13.75 -10.69
C THR A 220 -18.57 -14.47 -10.52
N ASN A 221 -17.50 -13.96 -11.14
CA ASN A 221 -16.16 -14.50 -10.98
C ASN A 221 -15.52 -14.02 -9.66
N THR A 222 -15.45 -14.91 -8.67
CA THR A 222 -14.84 -14.61 -7.36
C THR A 222 -13.37 -15.04 -7.26
N SER A 223 -12.75 -15.56 -8.32
CA SER A 223 -11.38 -16.06 -8.31
C SER A 223 -10.37 -14.96 -7.98
N ALA A 224 -9.44 -15.24 -7.07
CA ALA A 224 -8.35 -14.32 -6.74
C ALA A 224 -7.31 -14.26 -7.87
N VAL A 225 -6.63 -13.11 -8.00
CA VAL A 225 -5.37 -13.03 -8.74
C VAL A 225 -4.27 -13.54 -7.83
N GLN A 226 -3.36 -14.34 -8.38
CA GLN A 226 -2.25 -14.96 -7.67
C GLN A 226 -0.97 -14.81 -8.50
N PHE A 227 0.20 -14.92 -7.86
CA PHE A 227 1.47 -14.93 -8.58
C PHE A 227 2.06 -16.33 -8.59
N TYR A 228 2.35 -16.81 -9.79
CA TYR A 228 2.99 -18.06 -10.11
C TYR A 228 4.47 -17.82 -10.38
N ASN A 229 5.34 -18.52 -9.63
CA ASN A 229 6.78 -18.53 -9.89
C ASN A 229 7.10 -19.59 -10.95
N THR A 230 7.61 -19.16 -12.09
CA THR A 230 7.91 -20.03 -13.24
C THR A 230 9.06 -21.00 -12.99
N ASN A 231 9.89 -20.73 -11.98
CA ASN A 231 11.04 -21.58 -11.64
C ASN A 231 10.63 -22.69 -10.66
N SER A 232 9.84 -22.35 -9.64
CA SER A 232 9.40 -23.33 -8.62
C SER A 232 8.11 -24.07 -9.02
N GLY A 233 7.32 -23.49 -9.93
CA GLY A 233 6.00 -23.98 -10.28
C GLY A 233 4.94 -23.73 -9.20
N LEU A 234 5.22 -22.89 -8.21
CA LEU A 234 4.36 -22.65 -7.06
C LEU A 234 3.71 -21.28 -7.11
N ILE A 235 2.54 -21.18 -6.47
CA ILE A 235 1.92 -19.90 -6.15
C ILE A 235 2.59 -19.33 -4.90
N GLU A 236 3.05 -18.09 -4.99
CA GLU A 236 3.80 -17.41 -3.93
C GLU A 236 3.07 -16.16 -3.43
N SER A 237 3.04 -15.98 -2.12
CA SER A 237 2.54 -14.76 -1.46
C SER A 237 3.66 -13.83 -0.98
N LYS A 238 4.90 -14.33 -0.98
CA LYS A 238 6.16 -13.61 -0.77
C LYS A 238 7.24 -14.29 -1.63
N ALA A 239 8.07 -13.49 -2.27
CA ALA A 239 9.02 -13.98 -3.26
C ALA A 239 10.46 -13.54 -2.97
N THR A 240 11.42 -14.25 -3.56
CA THR A 240 12.85 -13.94 -3.49
C THR A 240 13.46 -13.95 -4.88
N TYR A 241 14.19 -12.89 -5.22
CA TYR A 241 14.88 -12.74 -6.49
C TYR A 241 16.37 -12.47 -6.24
N ILE A 242 17.26 -13.18 -6.94
CA ILE A 242 18.70 -12.99 -6.81
C ILE A 242 19.22 -12.45 -8.14
N THR A 243 19.97 -11.37 -8.09
CA THR A 243 20.64 -10.78 -9.26
C THR A 243 22.00 -10.22 -8.85
N LEU A 244 22.89 -10.04 -9.81
CA LEU A 244 24.19 -9.39 -9.60
C LEU A 244 24.10 -7.96 -10.12
N ALA A 245 24.69 -7.03 -9.37
CA ALA A 245 24.98 -5.70 -9.88
C ALA A 245 26.08 -5.76 -10.95
N ASP A 246 26.13 -4.74 -11.81
CA ASP A 246 27.20 -4.59 -12.79
C ASP A 246 28.57 -4.29 -12.14
N ASN A 247 29.59 -4.07 -12.98
CA ASN A 247 30.95 -3.81 -12.52
C ASN A 247 31.08 -2.50 -11.71
N ASP A 248 30.14 -1.57 -11.88
CA ASP A 248 30.08 -0.30 -11.16
C ASP A 248 29.20 -0.40 -9.89
N GLY A 249 28.67 -1.59 -9.58
CA GLY A 249 27.81 -1.83 -8.43
C GLY A 249 26.35 -1.38 -8.64
N ASN A 250 25.94 -1.16 -9.89
CA ASN A 250 24.59 -0.69 -10.22
C ASN A 250 23.66 -1.80 -10.72
N LEU A 251 22.36 -1.53 -10.59
CA LEU A 251 21.30 -2.25 -11.30
C LEU A 251 20.46 -1.24 -12.08
N ASN A 252 19.83 -1.70 -13.17
CA ASN A 252 18.86 -0.91 -13.92
C ASN A 252 17.42 -1.36 -13.60
N VAL A 253 16.53 -0.40 -13.35
CA VAL A 253 15.12 -0.66 -13.00
C VAL A 253 14.38 -1.44 -14.09
N ASN A 254 14.60 -1.15 -15.37
CA ASN A 254 13.93 -1.86 -16.46
C ASN A 254 14.41 -3.31 -16.56
N THR A 255 15.74 -3.53 -16.51
CA THR A 255 16.32 -4.87 -16.55
C THR A 255 15.87 -5.71 -15.35
N LEU A 256 15.85 -5.12 -14.15
CA LEU A 256 15.31 -5.77 -12.96
C LEU A 256 13.83 -6.13 -13.15
N PHE A 257 13.02 -5.18 -13.60
CA PHE A 257 11.59 -5.39 -13.79
C PHE A 257 11.28 -6.50 -14.80
N ASP A 258 12.01 -6.54 -15.91
CA ASP A 258 11.89 -7.60 -16.91
C ASP A 258 12.28 -8.97 -16.33
N GLY A 259 13.34 -9.03 -15.52
CA GLY A 259 13.73 -10.23 -14.79
C GLY A 259 12.65 -10.73 -13.83
N LEU A 260 12.06 -9.80 -13.06
CA LEU A 260 10.95 -10.09 -12.15
C LEU A 260 9.71 -10.60 -12.90
N LYS A 261 9.32 -9.96 -14.00
CA LYS A 261 8.18 -10.39 -14.83
C LYS A 261 8.39 -11.74 -15.52
N LYS A 262 9.62 -12.09 -15.85
CA LYS A 262 9.96 -13.41 -16.41
C LYS A 262 9.77 -14.50 -15.37
N GLN A 263 10.20 -14.25 -14.13
CA GLN A 263 10.13 -15.24 -13.05
C GLN A 263 8.75 -15.32 -12.40
N TYR A 264 8.01 -14.21 -12.34
CA TYR A 264 6.73 -14.12 -11.65
C TYR A 264 5.63 -13.69 -12.60
N LYS A 265 4.74 -14.64 -12.92
CA LYS A 265 3.54 -14.40 -13.71
C LYS A 265 2.32 -14.24 -12.81
N ALA A 266 1.50 -13.24 -13.05
CA ALA A 266 0.21 -13.18 -12.40
C ALA A 266 -0.80 -14.05 -13.16
N VAL A 267 -1.62 -14.79 -12.43
CA VAL A 267 -2.62 -15.72 -12.98
C VAL A 267 -3.94 -15.62 -12.20
N GLN A 268 -5.02 -16.04 -12.83
CA GLN A 268 -6.33 -16.16 -12.20
C GLN A 268 -7.06 -17.37 -12.75
N LEU A 269 -7.76 -18.10 -11.88
CA LEU A 269 -8.61 -19.22 -12.29
C LEU A 269 -9.85 -18.70 -13.03
N GLN A 270 -10.02 -19.10 -14.28
CA GLN A 270 -11.15 -18.76 -15.13
C GLN A 270 -11.62 -20.03 -15.83
N ASN A 271 -12.89 -20.38 -15.67
CA ASN A 271 -13.50 -21.57 -16.28
C ASN A 271 -12.73 -22.88 -16.04
N GLY A 272 -12.17 -23.05 -14.83
CA GLY A 272 -11.41 -24.24 -14.46
C GLY A 272 -9.93 -24.24 -14.90
N GLU A 273 -9.47 -23.21 -15.59
CA GLU A 273 -8.09 -23.08 -16.06
C GLU A 273 -7.41 -21.82 -15.51
N LEU A 274 -6.10 -21.89 -15.27
CA LEU A 274 -5.32 -20.70 -14.93
C LEU A 274 -5.06 -19.88 -16.20
N LYS A 275 -5.51 -18.63 -16.20
CA LYS A 275 -5.25 -17.66 -17.26
C LYS A 275 -4.30 -16.58 -16.78
N ASP A 276 -3.42 -16.13 -17.67
CA ASP A 276 -2.48 -15.05 -17.40
C ASP A 276 -3.22 -13.74 -17.13
N VAL A 277 -2.75 -13.00 -16.12
CA VAL A 277 -3.21 -11.66 -15.76
C VAL A 277 -2.04 -10.70 -15.94
N ASN A 278 -2.32 -9.53 -16.51
CA ASN A 278 -1.29 -8.53 -16.72
C ASN A 278 -0.82 -7.95 -15.36
N VAL A 279 0.50 -7.94 -15.19
CA VAL A 279 1.16 -7.16 -14.14
C VAL A 279 0.98 -5.67 -14.49
N THR A 280 0.41 -4.92 -13.56
CA THR A 280 0.14 -3.48 -13.67
C THR A 280 1.22 -2.61 -13.05
N THR A 281 2.14 -3.18 -12.25
CA THR A 281 3.37 -2.47 -11.85
C THR A 281 4.10 -1.98 -13.09
N THR A 282 4.66 -0.78 -13.01
CA THR A 282 5.50 -0.17 -14.04
C THR A 282 6.92 0.08 -13.50
N ALA A 283 7.86 0.38 -14.40
CA ALA A 283 9.20 0.81 -14.01
C ALA A 283 9.16 2.11 -13.16
N ALA A 284 8.20 2.99 -13.42
CA ALA A 284 7.99 4.20 -12.63
C ALA A 284 7.55 3.88 -11.18
N ASP A 285 6.68 2.88 -11.01
CA ASP A 285 6.25 2.43 -9.68
C ASP A 285 7.43 1.86 -8.88
N LEU A 286 8.27 1.05 -9.52
CA LEU A 286 9.49 0.51 -8.89
C LEU A 286 10.49 1.62 -8.55
N THR A 287 10.63 2.62 -9.44
CA THR A 287 11.48 3.79 -9.18
C THR A 287 10.99 4.54 -7.95
N ALA A 288 9.68 4.81 -7.86
CA ALA A 288 9.09 5.48 -6.70
C ALA A 288 9.25 4.66 -5.40
N GLU A 289 9.16 3.33 -5.48
CA GLU A 289 9.41 2.43 -4.33
C GLU A 289 10.86 2.49 -3.86
N LEU A 290 11.82 2.47 -4.80
CA LEU A 290 13.25 2.60 -4.52
C LEU A 290 13.59 3.97 -3.90
N GLU A 291 13.08 5.05 -4.49
CA GLU A 291 13.30 6.42 -3.98
C GLU A 291 12.71 6.61 -2.59
N LYS A 292 11.51 6.06 -2.35
CA LYS A 292 10.89 6.04 -1.01
C LYS A 292 11.74 5.27 0.00
N ALA A 293 12.49 4.26 -0.44
CA ALA A 293 13.45 3.53 0.37
C ALA A 293 14.81 4.26 0.51
N GLY A 294 14.96 5.45 -0.05
CA GLY A 294 16.18 6.26 -0.01
C GLY A 294 17.23 5.88 -1.07
N ILE A 295 16.88 5.02 -2.02
CA ILE A 295 17.75 4.59 -3.12
C ILE A 295 17.52 5.54 -4.29
N LYS A 296 18.55 6.31 -4.67
CA LYS A 296 18.46 7.26 -5.78
C LYS A 296 18.56 6.51 -7.11
N VAL A 297 17.62 6.80 -8.00
CA VAL A 297 17.61 6.29 -9.38
C VAL A 297 17.95 7.45 -10.32
N ASN A 298 18.87 7.24 -11.25
CA ASN A 298 19.24 8.26 -12.23
C ASN A 298 18.20 8.32 -13.38
N ALA A 299 18.37 9.28 -14.30
CA ALA A 299 17.46 9.44 -15.44
C ALA A 299 17.48 8.25 -16.43
N ALA A 300 18.55 7.46 -16.45
CA ALA A 300 18.67 6.24 -17.26
C ALA A 300 18.03 5.01 -16.58
N GLY A 301 17.58 5.15 -15.33
CA GLY A 301 16.99 4.06 -14.54
C GLY A 301 18.02 3.24 -13.77
N ASP A 302 19.28 3.67 -13.69
CA ASP A 302 20.31 2.98 -12.91
C ASP A 302 20.35 3.46 -11.46
N PHE A 303 20.70 2.56 -10.55
CA PHE A 303 20.89 2.84 -9.13
C PHE A 303 21.99 1.97 -8.53
N GLU A 304 22.73 2.54 -7.56
CA GLU A 304 23.71 1.79 -6.76
C GLU A 304 22.95 0.77 -5.91
N ALA A 305 23.14 -0.52 -6.21
CA ALA A 305 22.31 -1.57 -5.66
C ALA A 305 22.73 -1.90 -4.21
N PRO A 306 21.84 -1.79 -3.21
CA PRO A 306 22.13 -2.30 -1.89
C PRO A 306 22.14 -3.84 -1.90
N ALA A 307 22.77 -4.45 -0.90
CA ALA A 307 22.83 -5.91 -0.78
C ALA A 307 21.44 -6.59 -0.71
N SER A 308 20.41 -5.86 -0.28
CA SER A 308 19.01 -6.28 -0.43
C SER A 308 18.03 -5.11 -0.42
N PHE A 309 16.95 -5.26 -1.18
CA PHE A 309 15.82 -4.32 -1.20
C PHE A 309 14.52 -5.07 -1.57
N THR A 310 13.38 -4.37 -1.46
CA THR A 310 12.07 -4.92 -1.83
C THR A 310 11.59 -4.26 -3.12
N ALA A 311 11.05 -5.08 -4.03
CA ALA A 311 10.33 -4.64 -5.22
C ALA A 311 8.95 -5.27 -5.21
N THR A 312 7.91 -4.49 -5.50
CA THR A 312 6.53 -4.95 -5.42
C THR A 312 5.89 -5.11 -6.80
N LEU A 313 5.50 -6.34 -7.14
CA LEU A 313 4.68 -6.61 -8.33
C LEU A 313 3.20 -6.53 -7.99
N THR A 314 2.42 -5.84 -8.80
CA THR A 314 0.97 -5.69 -8.68
C THR A 314 0.32 -6.15 -9.96
N ALA A 315 -0.79 -6.87 -9.86
CA ALA A 315 -1.58 -7.30 -11.00
C ALA A 315 -3.06 -7.07 -10.73
N LYS A 316 -3.81 -6.71 -11.78
CA LYS A 316 -5.26 -6.47 -11.70
C LYS A 316 -5.97 -7.28 -12.77
N SER A 317 -6.94 -8.08 -12.36
CA SER A 317 -7.79 -8.83 -13.29
C SER A 317 -8.63 -7.88 -14.13
N THR A 318 -8.60 -8.07 -15.45
CA THR A 318 -9.54 -7.44 -16.37
C THR A 318 -10.93 -8.04 -16.28
N VAL A 319 -11.06 -9.27 -15.76
CA VAL A 319 -12.34 -9.98 -15.67
C VAL A 319 -13.16 -9.51 -14.49
N ASN A 320 -12.61 -9.52 -13.27
CA ASN A 320 -13.38 -9.19 -12.05
C ASN A 320 -12.81 -8.02 -11.25
N GLY A 321 -11.79 -7.33 -11.76
CA GLY A 321 -11.21 -6.14 -11.14
C GLY A 321 -10.38 -6.40 -9.88
N LYS A 322 -10.26 -7.66 -9.43
CA LYS A 322 -9.46 -8.00 -8.24
C LYS A 322 -7.99 -7.70 -8.47
N VAL A 323 -7.34 -7.20 -7.42
CA VAL A 323 -5.93 -6.82 -7.40
C VAL A 323 -5.16 -7.77 -6.50
N ALA A 324 -3.95 -8.15 -6.91
CA ALA A 324 -3.00 -8.87 -6.08
C ALA A 324 -1.64 -8.18 -6.10
N THR A 325 -0.90 -8.31 -5.01
CA THR A 325 0.45 -7.76 -4.84
C THR A 325 1.40 -8.85 -4.37
N LEU A 326 2.60 -8.91 -4.94
CA LEU A 326 3.69 -9.78 -4.53
C LEU A 326 4.90 -8.94 -4.13
N PRO A 327 5.23 -8.87 -2.82
CA PRO A 327 6.50 -8.31 -2.39
C PRO A 327 7.63 -9.30 -2.71
N VAL A 328 8.61 -8.84 -3.48
CA VAL A 328 9.80 -9.60 -3.87
C VAL A 328 11.00 -9.04 -3.12
N THR A 329 11.64 -9.88 -2.31
CA THR A 329 12.94 -9.53 -1.72
C THR A 329 14.02 -9.77 -2.76
N VAL A 330 14.62 -8.69 -3.25
CA VAL A 330 15.75 -8.74 -4.16
C VAL A 330 17.02 -8.80 -3.33
N THR A 331 17.85 -9.81 -3.58
CA THR A 331 19.17 -9.98 -2.96
C THR A 331 20.23 -9.74 -4.03
N VAL A 332 21.19 -8.89 -3.71
CA VAL A 332 22.30 -8.52 -4.59
C VAL A 332 23.60 -8.91 -3.90
N PRO A 333 24.16 -10.11 -4.17
CA PRO A 333 25.33 -10.61 -3.45
C PRO A 333 26.56 -9.68 -3.49
N ASN A 334 26.75 -8.95 -4.59
CA ASN A 334 27.80 -7.95 -4.77
C ASN A 334 27.32 -6.50 -4.55
N GLY A 335 26.14 -6.32 -3.94
CA GLY A 335 25.57 -5.00 -3.67
C GLY A 335 26.28 -4.28 -2.52
N LYS A 336 26.07 -2.96 -2.45
CA LYS A 336 26.56 -2.11 -1.38
C LYS A 336 26.04 -2.58 -0.03
N VAL A 337 26.96 -2.77 0.92
CA VAL A 337 26.65 -3.13 2.30
C VAL A 337 26.96 -1.97 3.25
N VAL A 338 26.10 -1.81 4.27
CA VAL A 338 26.40 -0.96 5.42
C VAL A 338 27.52 -1.61 6.23
N PRO A 339 28.61 -0.87 6.56
CA PRO A 339 29.64 -1.35 7.48
C PRO A 339 29.02 -1.83 8.79
N SER A 340 29.29 -3.08 9.14
CA SER A 340 28.67 -3.72 10.29
C SER A 340 29.63 -4.68 10.97
N GLN A 341 29.27 -5.05 12.20
CA GLN A 341 30.03 -5.94 13.05
C GLN A 341 29.08 -6.86 13.82
N SER A 342 29.53 -8.09 14.07
CA SER A 342 28.79 -9.02 14.93
C SER A 342 29.10 -8.75 16.40
N LYS A 343 28.06 -8.60 17.22
CA LYS A 343 28.15 -8.33 18.65
C LYS A 343 27.31 -9.34 19.44
N THR A 344 27.85 -9.80 20.57
CA THR A 344 27.13 -10.71 21.48
C THR A 344 26.25 -9.92 22.44
N ILE A 345 24.98 -10.32 22.55
CA ILE A 345 24.05 -9.76 23.53
C ILE A 345 24.38 -10.28 24.93
N MET A 346 24.61 -9.38 25.88
CA MET A 346 24.95 -9.72 27.27
C MET A 346 23.75 -9.57 28.24
N HIS A 347 22.68 -8.93 27.80
CA HIS A 347 21.39 -8.83 28.48
C HIS A 347 20.27 -8.90 27.46
N ASN A 348 19.15 -9.59 27.74
CA ASN A 348 18.00 -9.63 26.81
C ASN A 348 17.70 -8.24 26.25
N ALA A 349 17.73 -8.13 24.93
CA ALA A 349 17.72 -6.87 24.22
C ALA A 349 16.46 -6.77 23.35
N TYR A 350 15.62 -5.79 23.64
CA TYR A 350 14.48 -5.45 22.79
C TYR A 350 14.91 -4.51 21.67
N PHE A 351 14.12 -4.50 20.60
CA PHE A 351 14.27 -3.55 19.51
C PHE A 351 13.51 -2.25 19.79
N TYR A 352 14.11 -1.13 19.38
CA TYR A 352 13.56 0.21 19.52
C TYR A 352 13.54 0.91 18.15
N ASP A 353 12.70 1.91 17.99
CA ASP A 353 12.73 2.83 16.86
C ASP A 353 13.66 4.03 17.15
N LYS A 354 13.74 4.96 16.20
CA LYS A 354 14.55 6.17 16.28
C LYS A 354 14.18 7.11 17.44
N ASP A 355 13.00 6.94 18.04
CA ASP A 355 12.49 7.75 19.15
C ASP A 355 12.64 7.02 20.50
N ALA A 356 13.36 5.88 20.50
CA ALA A 356 13.52 4.96 21.63
C ALA A 356 12.21 4.35 22.14
N LYS A 357 11.18 4.24 21.27
CA LYS A 357 9.97 3.49 21.56
C LYS A 357 10.17 2.04 21.12
N ARG A 358 9.69 1.10 21.93
CA ARG A 358 9.88 -0.33 21.67
C ARG A 358 9.10 -0.76 20.42
N VAL A 359 9.77 -1.48 19.52
CA VAL A 359 9.19 -2.01 18.28
C VAL A 359 8.85 -3.49 18.47
N GLY A 360 7.57 -3.82 18.42
CA GLY A 360 7.08 -5.20 18.54
C GLY A 360 7.39 -5.87 19.88
N THR A 361 7.22 -7.19 19.92
CA THR A 361 7.47 -8.02 21.11
C THR A 361 8.80 -8.75 21.09
N ASP A 362 9.40 -8.88 19.91
CA ASP A 362 10.62 -9.65 19.68
C ASP A 362 11.83 -9.07 20.41
N LYS A 363 12.80 -9.95 20.67
CA LYS A 363 14.03 -9.63 21.37
C LYS A 363 15.14 -10.57 20.95
N VAL A 364 16.37 -10.08 21.01
CA VAL A 364 17.54 -10.94 20.97
C VAL A 364 17.83 -11.38 22.40
N THR A 365 17.82 -12.69 22.63
CA THR A 365 18.09 -13.25 23.96
C THR A 365 19.58 -13.21 24.28
N ARG A 366 19.89 -13.13 25.57
CA ARG A 366 21.26 -13.13 26.07
C ARG A 366 22.07 -14.30 25.48
N TYR A 367 23.32 -13.99 25.12
CA TYR A 367 24.36 -14.84 24.54
C TYR A 367 24.18 -15.21 23.06
N ASN A 368 23.13 -14.72 22.41
CA ASN A 368 23.06 -14.74 20.95
C ASN A 368 23.80 -13.54 20.36
N THR A 369 24.22 -13.68 19.11
CA THR A 369 24.85 -12.61 18.34
C THR A 369 23.82 -11.82 17.55
N VAL A 370 24.14 -10.57 17.29
CA VAL A 370 23.40 -9.68 16.39
C VAL A 370 24.41 -8.92 15.53
N THR A 371 24.07 -8.69 14.27
CA THR A 371 24.85 -7.82 13.39
C THR A 371 24.34 -6.39 13.54
N VAL A 372 25.25 -5.47 13.85
CA VAL A 372 24.93 -4.07 14.11
C VAL A 372 25.88 -3.14 13.35
N ALA A 373 25.49 -1.88 13.20
CA ALA A 373 26.37 -0.82 12.73
C ALA A 373 27.66 -0.77 13.56
N THR A 374 28.74 -0.28 12.96
CA THR A 374 30.04 -0.15 13.64
C THR A 374 30.04 0.95 14.70
N SER A 375 29.18 1.97 14.56
CA SER A 375 29.02 3.08 15.48
C SER A 375 27.68 3.03 16.24
N THR A 376 27.60 3.77 17.35
CA THR A 376 26.36 3.97 18.11
C THR A 376 25.75 5.33 17.80
N THR A 377 24.42 5.40 17.92
CA THR A 377 23.63 6.64 17.88
C THR A 377 23.09 6.93 19.26
N THR A 378 23.10 8.19 19.69
CA THR A 378 22.51 8.60 20.97
C THR A 378 21.04 8.94 20.78
N ILE A 379 20.15 8.22 21.48
CA ILE A 379 18.70 8.45 21.47
C ILE A 379 18.26 8.65 22.93
N ASN A 380 17.63 9.78 23.25
CA ASN A 380 17.19 10.13 24.61
C ASN A 380 18.30 9.94 25.69
N GLY A 381 19.52 10.35 25.36
CA GLY A 381 20.68 10.29 26.27
C GLY A 381 21.28 8.89 26.48
N LYS A 382 20.86 7.88 25.72
CA LYS A 382 21.43 6.51 25.77
C LYS A 382 21.99 6.13 24.40
N ALA A 383 23.08 5.38 24.40
CA ALA A 383 23.69 4.87 23.17
C ALA A 383 22.95 3.62 22.67
N TYR A 384 22.71 3.57 21.37
CA TYR A 384 22.09 2.45 20.68
C TYR A 384 22.91 2.07 19.45
N TYR A 385 22.99 0.78 19.18
CA TYR A 385 23.42 0.28 17.90
C TYR A 385 22.21 0.11 16.97
N GLU A 386 22.33 0.56 15.73
CA GLU A 386 21.37 0.19 14.70
C GLU A 386 21.62 -1.25 14.24
N VAL A 387 20.56 -2.03 14.11
CA VAL A 387 20.62 -3.42 13.65
C VAL A 387 20.77 -3.45 12.13
N VAL A 388 21.70 -4.25 11.65
CA VAL A 388 21.98 -4.42 10.23
C VAL A 388 21.62 -5.85 9.82
N GLU A 389 20.70 -5.99 8.87
CA GLU A 389 20.25 -7.27 8.31
C GLU A 389 20.41 -7.21 6.80
N ASN A 390 20.95 -8.28 6.19
CA ASN A 390 21.21 -8.37 4.75
C ASN A 390 21.97 -7.15 4.19
N GLY A 391 22.95 -6.65 4.96
CA GLY A 391 23.76 -5.48 4.59
C GLY A 391 23.03 -4.14 4.63
N LYS A 392 21.77 -4.09 5.13
CA LYS A 392 20.95 -2.88 5.22
C LYS A 392 20.67 -2.51 6.69
N ALA A 393 20.76 -1.22 6.97
CA ALA A 393 20.30 -0.65 8.23
C ALA A 393 18.77 -0.80 8.36
N THR A 394 18.31 -1.44 9.43
CA THR A 394 16.90 -1.85 9.55
C THR A 394 15.99 -0.75 10.11
N GLY A 395 16.54 0.36 10.60
CA GLY A 395 15.82 1.35 11.40
C GLY A 395 15.43 0.85 12.80
N LYS A 396 15.85 -0.37 13.17
CA LYS A 396 15.68 -0.93 14.53
C LYS A 396 16.97 -0.75 15.32
N PHE A 397 16.82 -0.43 16.58
CA PHE A 397 17.92 -0.08 17.48
C PHE A 397 17.96 -1.02 18.68
N ILE A 398 19.17 -1.39 19.12
CA ILE A 398 19.43 -2.13 20.36
C ILE A 398 20.26 -1.25 21.29
N ASN A 399 19.82 -1.13 22.55
CA ASN A 399 20.56 -0.36 23.55
C ASN A 399 21.96 -0.96 23.77
N ALA A 400 23.00 -0.13 23.60
CA ALA A 400 24.40 -0.54 23.71
C ALA A 400 24.77 -1.08 25.10
N ASP A 401 24.06 -0.68 26.17
CA ASP A 401 24.24 -1.23 27.53
C ASP A 401 23.93 -2.74 27.61
N ASN A 402 23.08 -3.25 26.71
CA ASN A 402 22.81 -4.68 26.64
C ASN A 402 23.91 -5.47 25.89
N ILE A 403 24.84 -4.78 25.23
CA ILE A 403 25.91 -5.34 24.40
C ILE A 403 27.28 -5.06 25.04
N ASP A 404 27.70 -3.80 25.05
CA ASP A 404 29.00 -3.35 25.53
C ASP A 404 29.01 -3.15 27.06
N GLY A 405 27.83 -2.91 27.64
CA GLY A 405 27.64 -2.68 29.07
C GLY A 405 28.02 -1.27 29.52
N THR A 406 27.62 -0.94 30.74
CA THR A 406 27.95 0.30 31.42
C THR A 406 29.09 0.07 32.40
N LYS A 407 30.15 0.87 32.29
CA LYS A 407 31.22 0.94 33.28
C LYS A 407 30.70 1.63 34.55
N ARG A 408 30.78 0.95 35.71
CA ARG A 408 30.34 1.47 37.00
C ARG A 408 31.42 1.28 38.06
N THR A 409 31.69 2.32 38.84
CA THR A 409 32.68 2.27 39.93
C THR A 409 32.05 1.78 41.21
N LEU A 410 32.69 0.83 41.89
CA LEU A 410 32.21 0.32 43.18
C LEU A 410 32.41 1.34 44.31
N LYS A 411 31.36 1.63 45.08
CA LYS A 411 31.39 2.44 46.32
C LYS A 411 31.78 1.63 47.55
N HIS A 412 31.62 0.31 47.50
CA HIS A 412 31.96 -0.63 48.58
C HIS A 412 32.65 -1.88 48.04
N ASN A 413 33.39 -2.59 48.90
CA ASN A 413 33.90 -3.93 48.57
C ASN A 413 32.72 -4.86 48.26
N ALA A 414 32.82 -5.65 47.20
CA ALA A 414 31.72 -6.45 46.68
C ALA A 414 32.13 -7.91 46.43
N TYR A 415 31.24 -8.83 46.79
CA TYR A 415 31.35 -10.23 46.37
C TYR A 415 30.63 -10.45 45.03
N VAL A 416 31.10 -11.44 44.26
CA VAL A 416 30.45 -11.90 43.04
C VAL A 416 29.50 -13.06 43.35
N TYR A 417 28.26 -12.99 42.86
CA TYR A 417 27.18 -13.94 43.14
C TYR A 417 26.79 -14.75 41.91
N LYS A 418 26.37 -16.00 42.13
CA LYS A 418 25.72 -16.88 41.13
C LYS A 418 24.19 -16.84 41.23
N SER A 419 23.69 -16.60 42.44
CA SER A 419 22.28 -16.50 42.81
C SER A 419 22.15 -15.74 44.14
N SER A 420 20.93 -15.55 44.65
CA SER A 420 20.68 -14.91 45.96
C SER A 420 21.34 -15.62 47.14
N LYS A 421 21.63 -16.92 47.01
CA LYS A 421 22.13 -17.76 48.12
C LYS A 421 23.59 -18.19 47.95
N LYS A 422 24.17 -18.06 46.76
CA LYS A 422 25.50 -18.63 46.45
C LYS A 422 26.42 -17.60 45.78
N ARG A 423 27.64 -17.48 46.29
CA ARG A 423 28.73 -16.72 45.65
C ARG A 423 29.19 -17.47 44.39
N ALA A 424 29.56 -16.74 43.34
CA ALA A 424 30.08 -17.34 42.11
C ALA A 424 31.49 -17.92 42.32
N ASN A 425 32.31 -17.20 43.09
CA ASN A 425 33.69 -17.55 43.43
C ASN A 425 34.07 -16.89 44.78
N LYS A 426 35.34 -17.03 45.18
CA LYS A 426 35.88 -16.40 46.41
C LYS A 426 36.42 -14.97 46.17
N VAL A 427 36.28 -14.43 44.96
CA VAL A 427 36.83 -13.12 44.59
C VAL A 427 36.06 -11.99 45.29
N VAL A 428 36.80 -11.01 45.79
CA VAL A 428 36.29 -9.75 46.34
C VAL A 428 36.74 -8.61 45.44
N LEU A 429 35.80 -7.95 44.80
CA LEU A 429 36.06 -6.72 44.05
C LEU A 429 36.19 -5.58 45.05
N LYS A 430 37.24 -4.76 44.93
CA LYS A 430 37.54 -3.71 45.89
C LYS A 430 36.78 -2.42 45.55
N LYS A 431 36.54 -1.58 46.58
CA LYS A 431 36.03 -0.23 46.39
C LYS A 431 36.93 0.54 45.41
N GLY A 432 36.33 1.34 44.54
CA GLY A 432 37.02 2.09 43.48
C GLY A 432 37.28 1.28 42.21
N THR A 433 37.14 -0.05 42.21
CA THR A 433 37.24 -0.84 40.99
C THR A 433 36.08 -0.52 40.05
N GLU A 434 36.40 -0.22 38.79
CA GLU A 434 35.43 -0.13 37.70
C GLU A 434 35.03 -1.52 37.24
N VAL A 435 33.72 -1.77 37.14
CA VAL A 435 33.16 -3.03 36.69
C VAL A 435 32.14 -2.76 35.60
N THR A 436 32.28 -3.45 34.47
CA THR A 436 31.28 -3.42 33.41
C THR A 436 30.05 -4.23 33.81
N THR A 437 28.91 -3.57 33.88
CA THR A 437 27.59 -4.15 34.13
C THR A 437 26.78 -4.18 32.84
N TYR A 438 26.03 -5.25 32.59
CA TYR A 438 25.26 -5.39 31.35
C TYR A 438 23.75 -5.28 31.59
N GLY A 439 23.14 -4.28 30.95
CA GLY A 439 21.71 -4.01 30.98
C GLY A 439 21.15 -3.68 32.37
N GLY A 440 19.83 -3.85 32.50
CA GLY A 440 19.12 -3.63 33.76
C GLY A 440 19.51 -4.61 34.87
N SER A 441 19.28 -4.19 36.12
CA SER A 441 19.49 -5.07 37.28
C SER A 441 18.42 -6.17 37.35
N TYR A 442 18.81 -7.35 37.81
CA TYR A 442 17.93 -8.46 38.13
C TYR A 442 17.51 -8.43 39.59
N THR A 443 16.22 -8.52 39.86
CA THR A 443 15.73 -8.83 41.21
C THR A 443 15.89 -10.32 41.47
N PHE A 444 16.77 -10.67 42.41
CA PHE A 444 16.91 -12.06 42.83
C PHE A 444 15.81 -12.43 43.85
N LYS A 445 15.67 -13.73 44.16
CA LYS A 445 14.66 -14.26 45.10
C LYS A 445 14.71 -13.65 46.52
N ASN A 446 15.77 -12.92 46.87
CA ASN A 446 15.90 -12.20 48.14
C ASN A 446 15.42 -10.74 48.06
N GLY A 447 14.76 -10.35 46.97
CA GLY A 447 14.27 -8.97 46.74
C GLY A 447 15.35 -7.95 46.39
N LYS A 448 16.64 -8.33 46.41
CA LYS A 448 17.75 -7.42 46.11
C LYS A 448 18.06 -7.42 44.63
N GLN A 449 18.51 -6.25 44.15
CA GLN A 449 18.88 -6.03 42.75
C GLN A 449 20.36 -6.34 42.52
N TYR A 450 20.65 -6.98 41.39
CA TYR A 450 22.00 -7.38 41.00
C TYR A 450 22.24 -7.13 39.51
N TYR A 451 23.38 -6.56 39.16
CA TYR A 451 23.81 -6.43 37.77
C TYR A 451 24.60 -7.67 37.33
N LYS A 452 24.41 -8.11 36.06
CA LYS A 452 25.28 -9.08 35.40
C LYS A 452 26.62 -8.41 35.12
N ILE A 453 27.72 -9.07 35.45
CA ILE A 453 29.09 -8.61 35.16
C ILE A 453 29.84 -9.63 34.32
N GLY A 454 30.90 -9.21 33.63
CA GLY A 454 31.73 -10.09 32.79
C GLY A 454 31.08 -10.47 31.45
N ASN A 455 31.89 -10.43 30.39
CA ASN A 455 31.51 -10.64 28.99
C ASN A 455 31.38 -12.12 28.59
N ASN A 456 30.91 -12.98 29.51
CA ASN A 456 30.83 -14.42 29.30
C ASN A 456 29.51 -15.03 29.81
N THR A 457 29.34 -16.33 29.58
CA THR A 457 28.12 -17.07 29.95
C THR A 457 28.00 -17.38 31.45
N ASP A 458 29.05 -17.11 32.23
CA ASP A 458 29.07 -17.39 33.65
C ASP A 458 28.01 -16.59 34.40
N LYS A 459 27.45 -17.24 35.42
CA LYS A 459 26.50 -16.61 36.33
C LYS A 459 27.28 -15.77 37.36
N THR A 460 27.67 -14.57 36.96
CA THR A 460 28.46 -13.62 37.76
C THR A 460 27.70 -12.30 37.93
N TYR A 461 27.36 -11.98 39.17
CA TYR A 461 26.49 -10.84 39.48
C TYR A 461 27.00 -10.05 40.69
N VAL A 462 26.85 -8.73 40.67
CA VAL A 462 27.19 -7.83 41.79
C VAL A 462 25.95 -7.05 42.22
N LYS A 463 25.76 -6.87 43.53
CA LYS A 463 24.62 -6.10 44.06
C LYS A 463 24.61 -4.68 43.51
N ALA A 464 23.47 -4.22 43.05
CA ALA A 464 23.31 -2.89 42.48
C ALA A 464 23.68 -1.78 43.48
N SER A 465 23.33 -1.96 44.76
CA SER A 465 23.64 -1.02 45.85
C SER A 465 25.14 -0.84 46.15
N ASN A 466 26.03 -1.64 45.53
CA ASN A 466 27.47 -1.49 45.72
C ASN A 466 28.10 -0.50 44.73
N PHE A 467 27.35 0.00 43.75
CA PHE A 467 27.79 0.95 42.73
C PHE A 467 27.35 2.38 43.02
#